data_AF-A0A1C6AA87-F1
#
_entry.id   AF-A0A1C6AA87-F1
#
_cell.length_a   1.000
_cell.length_b   1.000
_cell.length_c   1.000
_cell.angle_alpha   90.00
_cell.angle_beta   90.00
_cell.angle_gamma   90.00
#
_symmetry.space_group_name_H-M   'P 1'
#
loop_
_entity.id
_entity.type
_entity.pdbx_description
1 polymer ?
#
loop_
_entity_poly.entity_id
_entity_poly.type
_entity_poly.pdbx_seq_one_letter_code
_entity_poly.pdbx_strand_id
1 'polypeptide(L)'
;MSKIKREKSRMELWAENEVKIACQHENPNRKKGEFDYGCACYESALKAFQSLCKDGHSGASIMFTKAILNRMITGKPLTPIEDTEDVWNEVHGRKDDSKHYQCKRTSSLFKEVKPDGTVEYKDVDRFHGVNIANPHYSYHSGLIDTVMSELFPIKMPYMPLIDAYRVYTEDFLVDPKNGDFDTVGILYVVTPKGEKVETNRYFKDAPVGFAEIDRDEYLKRKETAKARLEKAGENNA
;
A
#
# COMPACT_ATOMS: atom_id res chain seq x y z
N MET A 1 -16.72 14.86 46.38
CA MET A 1 -16.24 13.50 46.05
C MET A 1 -14.78 13.61 45.63
N SER A 2 -13.84 13.14 46.46
CA SER A 2 -12.43 13.07 46.05
C SER A 2 -12.30 12.00 44.96
N LYS A 3 -11.74 12.36 43.79
CA LYS A 3 -11.36 11.37 42.79
C LYS A 3 -10.24 10.51 43.41
N ILE A 4 -10.56 9.30 43.83
CA ILE A 4 -9.56 8.28 44.15
C ILE A 4 -8.73 8.11 42.87
N LYS A 5 -7.48 8.56 42.88
CA LYS A 5 -6.57 8.39 41.75
C LYS A 5 -6.22 6.91 41.68
N ARG A 6 -6.53 6.25 40.56
CA ARG A 6 -6.09 4.88 40.29
C ARG A 6 -4.57 4.82 40.40
N GLU A 7 -4.07 3.83 41.12
CA GLU A 7 -2.65 3.53 41.17
C GLU A 7 -2.17 3.02 39.80
N LYS A 8 -1.05 3.57 39.31
CA LYS A 8 -0.48 3.16 38.03
C LYS A 8 0.11 1.76 38.15
N SER A 9 -0.10 0.94 37.12
CA SER A 9 0.55 -0.36 37.05
C SER A 9 2.06 -0.20 36.80
N ARG A 10 2.84 -1.26 37.08
CA ARG A 10 4.27 -1.29 36.73
C ARG A 10 4.51 -1.04 35.24
N MET A 11 3.62 -1.53 34.39
CA MET A 11 3.71 -1.35 32.94
C MET A 11 3.55 0.12 32.53
N GLU A 12 2.64 0.86 33.17
CA GLU A 12 2.45 2.28 32.89
C GLU A 12 3.65 3.13 33.34
N LEU A 13 4.21 2.81 34.50
CA LEU A 13 5.42 3.48 34.99
C LEU A 13 6.62 3.19 34.08
N TRP A 14 6.75 1.94 33.60
CA TRP A 14 7.76 1.58 32.61
C TRP A 14 7.58 2.35 31.30
N ALA A 15 6.36 2.39 30.74
CA ALA A 15 6.09 3.10 29.49
C ALA A 15 6.35 4.62 29.61
N GLU A 16 6.02 5.23 30.75
CA GLU A 16 6.36 6.63 31.05
C GLU A 16 7.88 6.88 31.03
N ASN A 17 8.65 5.95 31.60
CA ASN A 17 10.10 6.06 31.62
C ASN A 17 10.71 5.86 30.22
N GLU A 18 10.23 4.89 29.43
CA GLU A 18 10.70 4.68 28.05
C GLU A 18 10.46 5.92 27.18
N VAL A 19 9.26 6.52 27.26
CA VAL A 19 8.94 7.73 26.51
C VAL A 19 9.79 8.91 26.97
N LYS A 20 10.07 9.03 28.26
CA LYS A 20 11.00 10.05 28.77
C LYS A 20 12.40 9.87 28.17
N ILE A 21 12.93 8.65 28.15
CA ILE A 21 14.24 8.34 27.57
C ILE A 21 14.26 8.66 26.07
N ALA A 22 13.23 8.25 25.33
CA ALA A 22 13.11 8.49 23.90
C ALA A 22 13.07 9.99 23.57
N CYS A 23 12.25 10.77 24.29
CA CYS A 23 12.20 12.23 24.12
C CYS A 23 13.54 12.91 24.44
N GLN A 24 14.25 12.44 25.47
CA GLN A 24 15.58 12.97 25.81
C GLN A 24 16.63 12.65 24.74
N HIS A 25 16.53 11.49 24.09
CA HIS A 25 17.43 11.10 23.02
C HIS A 25 17.14 11.89 21.73
N GLU A 26 15.86 12.02 21.36
CA GLU A 26 15.39 12.76 20.18
C GLU A 26 15.85 14.23 20.24
N ASN A 27 15.68 14.88 21.39
CA ASN A 27 16.09 16.27 21.58
C ASN A 27 16.56 16.54 23.02
N PRO A 28 17.87 16.37 23.30
CA PRO A 28 18.44 16.57 24.63
C PRO A 28 18.30 18.00 25.17
N ASN A 29 18.17 18.98 24.27
CA ASN A 29 18.15 20.40 24.60
C ASN A 29 16.73 20.99 24.62
N ARG A 30 15.69 20.15 24.47
CA ARG A 30 14.30 20.59 24.40
C ARG A 30 13.93 21.44 25.60
N LYS A 31 13.50 22.67 25.34
CA LYS A 31 13.04 23.58 26.41
C LYS A 31 11.61 23.25 26.81
N LYS A 32 11.28 23.53 28.06
CA LYS A 32 9.91 23.37 28.56
C LYS A 32 8.93 24.23 27.75
N GLY A 33 7.95 23.61 27.12
CA GLY A 33 6.94 24.28 26.29
C GLY A 33 7.30 24.38 24.80
N GLU A 34 8.49 23.94 24.40
CA GLU A 34 8.89 23.85 23.00
C GLU A 34 8.18 22.67 22.31
N PHE A 35 7.60 22.94 21.15
CA PHE A 35 7.03 21.90 20.30
C PHE A 35 8.13 21.13 19.61
N ASP A 36 8.08 19.81 19.75
CA ASP A 36 9.01 18.89 19.14
C ASP A 36 8.18 17.72 18.57
N TYR A 37 8.23 17.53 17.26
CA TYR A 37 7.35 16.57 16.58
C TYR A 37 7.65 15.12 16.99
N GLY A 38 8.93 14.77 17.15
CA GLY A 38 9.35 13.44 17.59
C GLY A 38 8.86 13.15 19.00
N CYS A 39 9.11 14.07 19.94
CA CYS A 39 8.62 13.96 21.31
C CYS A 39 7.08 13.94 21.38
N ALA A 40 6.40 14.77 20.58
CA ALA A 40 4.94 14.82 20.54
C ALA A 40 4.34 13.49 20.07
N CYS A 41 5.01 12.78 19.15
CA CYS A 41 4.61 11.43 18.73
C CYS A 41 4.72 10.43 19.89
N TYR A 42 5.85 10.40 20.61
CA TYR A 42 6.03 9.51 21.76
C TYR A 42 5.03 9.81 22.90
N GLU A 43 4.83 11.09 23.22
CA GLU A 43 3.86 11.53 24.23
C GLU A 43 2.42 11.17 23.84
N SER A 44 2.07 11.29 22.55
CA SER A 44 0.75 10.89 22.03
C SER A 44 0.54 9.38 22.11
N ALA A 45 1.58 8.58 21.78
CA ALA A 45 1.54 7.14 21.92
C ALA A 45 1.35 6.71 23.39
N LEU A 46 2.05 7.37 24.33
CA LEU A 46 1.87 7.15 25.76
C LEU A 46 0.45 7.46 26.23
N LYS A 47 -0.12 8.58 25.77
CA LYS A 47 -1.49 8.98 26.09
C LYS A 47 -2.51 7.93 25.62
N ALA A 48 -2.34 7.40 24.40
CA ALA A 48 -3.18 6.33 23.88
C ALA A 48 -3.05 5.06 24.72
N PHE A 49 -1.81 4.64 25.03
CA PHE A 49 -1.54 3.48 25.88
C PHE A 49 -2.17 3.59 27.28
N GLN A 50 -1.99 4.74 27.94
CA GLN A 50 -2.60 5.00 29.25
C GLN A 50 -4.13 5.01 29.21
N SER A 51 -4.73 5.46 28.10
CA SER A 51 -6.18 5.37 27.91
C SER A 51 -6.62 3.91 27.94
N LEU A 52 -5.96 3.05 27.17
CA LEU A 52 -6.25 1.61 27.15
C LEU A 52 -6.11 0.98 28.54
N CYS A 53 -5.04 1.30 29.27
CA CYS A 53 -4.85 0.78 30.63
C CYS A 53 -5.92 1.27 31.62
N LYS A 54 -6.43 2.51 31.48
CA LYS A 54 -7.53 3.02 32.31
C LYS A 54 -8.84 2.29 32.03
N ASP A 55 -9.05 1.84 30.80
CA ASP A 55 -10.20 1.03 30.40
C ASP A 55 -10.04 -0.46 30.76
N GLY A 56 -8.97 -0.82 31.48
CA GLY A 56 -8.70 -2.18 31.94
C GLY A 56 -8.06 -3.08 30.89
N HIS A 57 -7.70 -2.54 29.71
CA HIS A 57 -6.98 -3.34 28.72
C HIS A 57 -5.57 -3.68 29.22
N SER A 58 -5.24 -4.97 29.11
CA SER A 58 -3.92 -5.53 29.38
C SER A 58 -3.68 -6.80 28.54
N GLY A 59 -2.43 -7.20 28.37
CA GLY A 59 -2.04 -8.43 27.67
C GLY A 59 -2.69 -8.56 26.28
N ALA A 60 -3.42 -9.65 26.06
CA ALA A 60 -4.07 -9.95 24.79
C ALA A 60 -5.08 -8.88 24.34
N SER A 61 -5.82 -8.28 25.29
CA SER A 61 -6.85 -7.28 24.95
C SER A 61 -6.24 -6.01 24.33
N ILE A 62 -5.05 -5.58 24.76
CA ILE A 62 -4.32 -4.48 24.10
C ILE A 62 -3.92 -4.87 22.68
N MET A 63 -3.52 -6.12 22.45
CA MET A 63 -3.11 -6.57 21.12
C MET A 63 -4.29 -6.59 20.14
N PHE A 64 -5.47 -7.02 20.59
CA PHE A 64 -6.70 -6.92 19.78
C PHE A 64 -7.06 -5.47 19.48
N THR A 65 -7.05 -4.60 20.50
CA THR A 65 -7.36 -3.17 20.30
C THR A 65 -6.33 -2.49 19.38
N LYS A 66 -5.05 -2.85 19.48
CA LYS A 66 -4.00 -2.39 18.55
C LYS A 66 -4.31 -2.80 17.11
N ALA A 67 -4.72 -4.05 16.87
CA ALA A 67 -5.06 -4.51 15.52
C ALA A 67 -6.25 -3.74 14.94
N ILE A 68 -7.28 -3.47 15.75
CA ILE A 68 -8.45 -2.66 15.36
C ILE A 68 -8.03 -1.21 15.07
N LEU A 69 -7.24 -0.60 15.96
CA LEU A 69 -6.72 0.76 15.80
C LEU A 69 -5.89 0.90 14.52
N ASN A 70 -5.02 -0.07 14.22
CA ASN A 70 -4.24 -0.06 12.98
C ASN A 70 -5.12 -0.02 11.73
N ARG A 71 -6.27 -0.71 11.71
CA ARG A 71 -7.22 -0.63 10.61
C ARG A 71 -7.86 0.75 10.50
N MET A 72 -8.27 1.34 11.63
CA MET A 72 -8.85 2.69 11.63
C MET A 72 -7.85 3.76 11.15
N ILE A 73 -6.60 3.71 11.63
CA ILE A 73 -5.53 4.63 11.23
C ILE A 73 -5.24 4.53 9.72
N THR A 74 -5.30 3.32 9.16
CA THR A 74 -5.08 3.06 7.72
C THR A 74 -6.34 3.18 6.87
N GLY A 75 -7.46 3.68 7.43
CA GLY A 75 -8.71 3.87 6.70
C GLY A 75 -9.36 2.58 6.21
N LYS A 76 -9.07 1.43 6.84
CA LYS A 76 -9.61 0.13 6.46
C LYS A 76 -10.86 -0.22 7.29
N PRO A 77 -11.89 -0.86 6.69
CA PRO A 77 -13.14 -1.18 7.37
C PRO A 77 -12.93 -2.23 8.47
N LEU A 78 -13.71 -2.17 9.57
CA LEU A 78 -13.60 -3.11 10.69
C LEU A 78 -14.33 -4.44 10.48
N THR A 79 -15.19 -4.51 9.47
CA THR A 79 -15.94 -5.71 9.07
C THR A 79 -15.85 -5.87 7.56
N PRO A 80 -16.07 -7.09 7.02
CA PRO A 80 -16.16 -7.28 5.59
C PRO A 80 -17.19 -6.34 4.94
N ILE A 81 -16.93 -6.00 3.69
CA ILE A 81 -17.79 -5.20 2.84
C ILE A 81 -18.66 -6.17 2.04
N GLU A 82 -19.96 -6.08 2.23
CA GLU A 82 -20.96 -6.83 1.45
C GLU A 82 -21.31 -6.07 0.16
N ASP A 83 -21.65 -6.79 -0.91
CA ASP A 83 -22.12 -6.16 -2.15
C ASP A 83 -23.61 -5.83 -2.02
N THR A 84 -23.89 -4.68 -1.41
CA THR A 84 -25.23 -4.19 -1.12
C THR A 84 -25.36 -2.75 -1.60
N GLU A 85 -26.53 -2.35 -2.10
CA GLU A 85 -26.71 -1.03 -2.73
C GLU A 85 -26.36 0.14 -1.79
N ASP A 86 -26.60 -0.01 -0.49
CA ASP A 86 -26.32 1.02 0.52
C ASP A 86 -24.82 1.26 0.74
N VAL A 87 -23.94 0.33 0.33
CA VAL A 87 -22.48 0.45 0.47
C VAL A 87 -21.84 1.30 -0.64
N TRP A 88 -22.54 1.49 -1.75
CA TRP A 88 -21.98 2.10 -2.96
C TRP A 88 -22.50 3.52 -3.20
N ASN A 89 -21.62 4.39 -3.72
CA ASN A 89 -21.98 5.65 -4.36
C ASN A 89 -21.73 5.51 -5.86
N GLU A 90 -22.71 5.84 -6.70
CA GLU A 90 -22.47 5.94 -8.13
C GLU A 90 -21.53 7.11 -8.42
N VAL A 91 -20.54 6.88 -9.26
CA VAL A 91 -19.55 7.88 -9.67
C VAL A 91 -19.57 8.01 -11.18
N HIS A 92 -19.58 9.25 -11.67
CA HIS A 92 -19.58 9.55 -13.10
C HIS A 92 -18.22 10.09 -13.52
N GLY A 93 -17.81 9.84 -14.76
CA GLY A 93 -16.54 10.36 -15.26
C GLY A 93 -15.92 9.58 -16.41
N ARG A 94 -16.40 8.36 -16.67
CA ARG A 94 -16.05 7.60 -17.88
C ARG A 94 -17.14 7.74 -18.93
N LYS A 95 -16.71 7.85 -20.19
CA LYS A 95 -17.59 7.86 -21.36
C LYS A 95 -17.73 6.43 -21.89
N ASP A 96 -18.20 5.53 -21.06
CA ASP A 96 -18.55 4.16 -21.42
C ASP A 96 -20.01 3.88 -21.00
N ASP A 97 -20.56 2.75 -21.48
CA ASP A 97 -21.92 2.32 -21.15
C ASP A 97 -21.97 1.58 -19.80
N SER A 98 -20.84 1.49 -19.08
CA SER A 98 -20.75 0.85 -17.77
C SER A 98 -21.20 1.79 -16.66
N LYS A 99 -21.75 1.21 -15.58
CA LYS A 99 -22.00 1.95 -14.33
C LYS A 99 -20.84 1.78 -13.38
N HIS A 100 -20.34 2.89 -12.85
CA HIS A 100 -19.19 2.90 -11.94
C HIS A 100 -19.63 3.32 -10.56
N TYR A 101 -19.09 2.63 -9.56
CA TYR A 101 -19.42 2.85 -8.16
C TYR A 101 -18.15 2.90 -7.32
N GLN A 102 -18.14 3.77 -6.32
CA GLN A 102 -17.09 3.85 -5.31
C GLN A 102 -17.68 3.45 -3.94
N CYS A 103 -16.95 2.63 -3.19
CA CYS A 103 -17.39 2.19 -1.87
C CYS A 103 -17.36 3.33 -0.86
N LYS A 104 -18.45 3.50 -0.10
CA LYS A 104 -18.58 4.51 0.97
C LYS A 104 -17.66 4.25 2.16
N ARG A 105 -17.33 2.98 2.40
CA ARG A 105 -16.54 2.54 3.57
C ARG A 105 -15.03 2.48 3.29
N THR A 106 -14.63 2.41 2.02
CA THR A 106 -13.22 2.39 1.63
C THR A 106 -13.07 3.00 0.23
N SER A 107 -12.49 4.19 0.16
CA SER A 107 -12.43 4.99 -1.08
C SER A 107 -11.59 4.36 -2.18
N SER A 108 -10.73 3.40 -1.85
CA SER A 108 -9.89 2.70 -2.82
C SER A 108 -10.64 1.61 -3.58
N LEU A 109 -11.79 1.13 -3.06
CA LEU A 109 -12.58 0.07 -3.68
C LEU A 109 -13.65 0.64 -4.63
N PHE A 110 -13.61 0.13 -5.85
CA PHE A 110 -14.51 0.45 -6.94
C PHE A 110 -15.22 -0.81 -7.42
N LYS A 111 -16.45 -0.61 -7.89
CA LYS A 111 -17.28 -1.62 -8.55
C LYS A 111 -17.67 -1.08 -9.93
N GLU A 112 -17.50 -1.89 -10.95
CA GLU A 112 -17.97 -1.63 -12.30
C GLU A 112 -19.06 -2.64 -12.65
N VAL A 113 -20.17 -2.16 -13.20
CA VAL A 113 -21.25 -2.99 -13.74
C VAL A 113 -21.33 -2.73 -15.24
N LYS A 114 -20.95 -3.73 -16.03
CA LYS A 114 -20.94 -3.66 -17.49
C LYS A 114 -22.36 -3.77 -18.07
N PRO A 115 -22.58 -3.37 -19.33
CA PRO A 115 -23.89 -3.45 -19.98
C PRO A 115 -24.48 -4.87 -20.04
N ASP A 116 -23.64 -5.89 -20.08
CA ASP A 116 -24.02 -7.31 -20.06
C ASP A 116 -24.38 -7.84 -18.66
N GLY A 117 -24.28 -6.99 -17.63
CA GLY A 117 -24.52 -7.34 -16.23
C GLY A 117 -23.29 -7.91 -15.51
N THR A 118 -22.14 -8.04 -16.18
CA THR A 118 -20.90 -8.49 -15.54
C THR A 118 -20.45 -7.47 -14.50
N VAL A 119 -20.12 -7.95 -13.29
CA VAL A 119 -19.67 -7.12 -12.18
C VAL A 119 -18.19 -7.36 -11.92
N GLU A 120 -17.41 -6.28 -11.90
CA GLU A 120 -15.98 -6.30 -11.61
C GLU A 120 -15.66 -5.40 -10.42
N TYR A 121 -14.70 -5.84 -9.60
CA TYR A 121 -14.27 -5.11 -8.41
C TYR A 121 -12.79 -4.82 -8.50
N LYS A 122 -12.42 -3.59 -8.18
CA LYS A 122 -11.03 -3.13 -8.17
C LYS A 122 -10.75 -2.35 -6.91
N ASP A 123 -9.66 -2.68 -6.22
CA ASP A 123 -9.16 -1.86 -5.11
C ASP A 123 -7.73 -1.40 -5.46
N VAL A 124 -7.59 -0.10 -5.68
CA VAL A 124 -6.37 0.54 -6.22
C VAL A 124 -5.22 0.61 -5.21
N ASP A 125 -5.50 0.34 -3.93
CA ASP A 125 -4.48 0.31 -2.87
C ASP A 125 -3.98 -1.11 -2.59
N ARG A 126 -4.44 -2.13 -3.34
CA ARG A 126 -4.05 -3.52 -3.09
C ARG A 126 -2.64 -3.84 -3.56
N PHE A 127 -2.16 -3.19 -4.61
CA PHE A 127 -0.93 -3.57 -5.31
C PHE A 127 0.01 -2.37 -5.41
N HIS A 128 1.21 -2.53 -4.85
CA HIS A 128 2.27 -1.53 -4.93
C HIS A 128 3.43 -2.10 -5.76
N GLY A 129 3.74 -1.44 -6.87
CA GLY A 129 4.90 -1.73 -7.69
C GLY A 129 6.19 -1.37 -6.97
N VAL A 130 7.23 -2.19 -7.15
CA VAL A 130 8.58 -1.99 -6.64
C VAL A 130 9.54 -2.31 -7.78
N ASN A 131 10.24 -1.31 -8.30
CA ASN A 131 11.24 -1.55 -9.33
C ASN A 131 12.48 -2.19 -8.67
N ILE A 132 12.96 -3.31 -9.21
CA ILE A 132 14.12 -4.04 -8.64
C ILE A 132 15.41 -3.23 -8.64
N ALA A 133 15.57 -2.27 -9.57
CA ALA A 133 16.71 -1.36 -9.60
C ALA A 133 16.60 -0.27 -8.53
N ASN A 134 15.38 0.07 -8.10
CA ASN A 134 15.09 1.09 -7.09
C ASN A 134 14.11 0.55 -6.02
N PRO A 135 14.53 -0.43 -5.19
CA PRO A 135 13.62 -1.18 -4.32
C PRO A 135 13.11 -0.38 -3.11
N HIS A 136 13.60 0.84 -2.91
CA HIS A 136 13.24 1.70 -1.78
C HIS A 136 11.95 2.50 -2.00
N TYR A 137 11.47 2.59 -3.23
CA TYR A 137 10.28 3.36 -3.58
C TYR A 137 9.20 2.44 -4.13
N SER A 138 7.97 2.64 -3.65
CA SER A 138 6.79 1.99 -4.19
C SER A 138 6.00 2.94 -5.09
N TYR A 139 5.31 2.41 -6.09
CA TYR A 139 4.49 3.18 -7.01
C TYR A 139 3.17 2.46 -7.36
N HIS A 140 2.19 3.20 -7.89
CA HIS A 140 0.94 2.64 -8.41
C HIS A 140 0.99 2.57 -9.93
N SER A 141 0.42 1.51 -10.52
CA SER A 141 0.38 1.33 -11.97
C SER A 141 -0.89 0.60 -12.39
N GLY A 142 -1.58 1.15 -13.40
CA GLY A 142 -2.75 0.50 -13.99
C GLY A 142 -2.43 -0.84 -14.64
N LEU A 143 -1.21 -1.02 -15.18
CA LEU A 143 -0.76 -2.31 -15.72
C LEU A 143 -0.64 -3.36 -14.62
N ILE A 144 -0.02 -2.99 -13.49
CA ILE A 144 0.10 -3.87 -12.31
C ILE A 144 -1.28 -4.25 -11.81
N ASP A 145 -2.17 -3.27 -11.66
CA ASP A 145 -3.53 -3.50 -11.19
C ASP A 145 -4.27 -4.52 -12.05
N THR A 146 -4.22 -4.37 -13.37
CA THR A 146 -4.89 -5.29 -14.32
C THR A 146 -4.34 -6.70 -14.16
N VAL A 147 -3.03 -6.87 -14.26
CA VAL A 147 -2.37 -8.18 -14.19
C VAL A 147 -2.60 -8.85 -12.83
N MET A 148 -2.53 -8.10 -11.74
CA MET A 148 -2.67 -8.66 -10.40
C MET A 148 -4.13 -8.89 -10.01
N SER A 149 -5.09 -8.16 -10.59
CA SER A 149 -6.52 -8.42 -10.36
C SER A 149 -6.95 -9.73 -11.01
N GLU A 150 -6.32 -10.15 -12.11
CA GLU A 150 -6.52 -11.48 -12.70
C GLU A 150 -6.00 -12.61 -11.78
N LEU A 151 -4.82 -12.42 -11.19
CA LEU A 151 -4.18 -13.42 -10.32
C LEU A 151 -4.80 -13.47 -8.92
N PHE A 152 -5.24 -12.33 -8.39
CA PHE A 152 -5.78 -12.18 -7.05
C PHE A 152 -7.13 -11.44 -7.07
N PRO A 153 -8.16 -12.02 -7.72
CA PRO A 153 -9.45 -11.37 -7.88
C PRO A 153 -10.11 -11.09 -6.52
N ILE A 154 -10.83 -9.97 -6.44
CA ILE A 154 -11.65 -9.65 -5.26
C ILE A 154 -12.86 -10.58 -5.23
N LYS A 155 -13.14 -11.15 -4.06
CA LYS A 155 -14.36 -11.91 -3.79
C LYS A 155 -15.14 -11.19 -2.69
N MET A 156 -16.44 -11.09 -2.87
CA MET A 156 -17.35 -10.56 -1.86
C MET A 156 -17.83 -11.70 -0.93
N PRO A 157 -18.01 -11.46 0.38
CA PRO A 157 -17.70 -10.21 1.06
C PRO A 157 -16.20 -9.92 1.13
N TYR A 158 -15.84 -8.66 0.89
CA TYR A 158 -14.45 -8.25 0.75
C TYR A 158 -13.92 -7.62 2.05
N MET A 159 -12.80 -8.13 2.54
CA MET A 159 -12.09 -7.55 3.69
C MET A 159 -10.72 -7.04 3.24
N PRO A 160 -10.57 -5.72 3.01
CA PRO A 160 -9.29 -5.13 2.66
C PRO A 160 -8.18 -5.50 3.65
N LEU A 161 -7.04 -5.91 3.12
CA LEU A 161 -5.84 -6.17 3.90
C LEU A 161 -5.23 -4.84 4.37
N ILE A 162 -4.48 -4.88 5.47
CA ILE A 162 -3.75 -3.70 5.96
C ILE A 162 -2.55 -3.44 5.03
N ASP A 163 -1.76 -4.49 4.80
CA ASP A 163 -0.59 -4.42 3.94
C ASP A 163 -0.97 -4.72 2.48
N ALA A 164 -0.39 -3.95 1.57
CA ALA A 164 -0.49 -4.17 0.13
C ALA A 164 0.41 -5.33 -0.33
N TYR A 165 0.05 -5.93 -1.45
CA TYR A 165 0.92 -6.82 -2.21
C TYR A 165 2.07 -5.99 -2.80
N ARG A 166 3.31 -6.50 -2.71
CA ARG A 166 4.48 -5.86 -3.31
C ARG A 166 4.82 -6.55 -4.62
N VAL A 167 4.64 -5.85 -5.73
CA VAL A 167 4.81 -6.39 -7.08
C VAL A 167 6.16 -5.92 -7.61
N TYR A 168 7.08 -6.86 -7.80
CA TYR A 168 8.43 -6.55 -8.23
C TYR A 168 8.52 -6.51 -9.75
N THR A 169 8.98 -5.37 -10.25
CA THR A 169 9.04 -5.08 -11.68
C THR A 169 10.45 -4.72 -12.12
N GLU A 170 10.70 -4.87 -13.41
CA GLU A 170 11.88 -4.32 -14.09
C GLU A 170 11.36 -3.52 -15.29
N ASP A 171 11.94 -2.35 -15.55
CA ASP A 171 11.64 -1.54 -16.71
C ASP A 171 12.94 -1.09 -17.39
N PHE A 172 12.88 -0.87 -18.70
CA PHE A 172 13.98 -0.32 -19.48
C PHE A 172 13.49 0.26 -20.80
N LEU A 173 14.36 1.06 -21.43
CA LEU A 173 14.08 1.77 -22.66
C LEU A 173 14.89 1.20 -23.83
N VAL A 174 14.18 0.63 -24.81
CA VAL A 174 14.77 0.12 -26.06
C VAL A 174 14.94 1.25 -27.07
N ASP A 175 13.86 1.97 -27.41
CA ASP A 175 13.90 3.12 -28.33
C ASP A 175 13.84 4.45 -27.55
N PRO A 176 14.90 5.28 -27.60
CA PRO A 176 14.92 6.59 -26.94
C PRO A 176 13.75 7.54 -27.27
N LYS A 177 13.05 7.30 -28.38
CA LYS A 177 11.88 8.11 -28.77
C LYS A 177 10.66 7.87 -27.88
N ASN A 178 10.63 6.79 -27.13
CA ASN A 178 9.47 6.36 -26.34
C ASN A 178 9.47 6.91 -24.90
N GLY A 179 10.34 7.88 -24.58
CA GLY A 179 10.37 8.53 -23.27
C GLY A 179 11.25 7.78 -22.27
N ASP A 180 10.71 7.50 -21.08
CA ASP A 180 11.51 6.98 -19.94
C ASP A 180 11.74 5.46 -20.02
N PHE A 181 10.71 4.71 -20.42
CA PHE A 181 10.76 3.27 -20.63
C PHE A 181 9.71 2.86 -21.67
N ASP A 182 9.97 1.76 -22.37
CA ASP A 182 9.03 1.19 -23.35
C ASP A 182 8.82 -0.31 -23.18
N THR A 183 9.44 -0.90 -22.16
CA THR A 183 9.37 -2.32 -21.86
C THR A 183 9.29 -2.49 -20.34
N VAL A 184 8.35 -3.30 -19.87
CA VAL A 184 8.13 -3.60 -18.45
C VAL A 184 7.99 -5.10 -18.25
N GLY A 185 8.76 -5.65 -17.32
CA GLY A 185 8.61 -7.01 -16.81
C GLY A 185 7.96 -7.00 -15.42
N ILE A 186 6.85 -7.69 -15.25
CA ILE A 186 6.28 -8.03 -13.94
C ILE A 186 6.82 -9.40 -13.55
N LEU A 187 7.78 -9.39 -12.64
CA LEU A 187 8.60 -10.58 -12.35
C LEU A 187 7.93 -11.49 -11.34
N TYR A 188 7.63 -10.96 -10.16
CA TYR A 188 7.00 -11.70 -9.07
C TYR A 188 6.26 -10.76 -8.13
N VAL A 189 5.40 -11.33 -7.28
CA VAL A 189 4.71 -10.60 -6.22
C VAL A 189 5.01 -11.23 -4.86
N VAL A 190 5.17 -10.39 -3.84
CA VAL A 190 5.20 -10.81 -2.44
C VAL A 190 3.85 -10.47 -1.83
N THR A 191 3.13 -11.49 -1.38
CA THR A 191 1.83 -11.31 -0.74
C THR A 191 1.97 -10.61 0.62
N PRO A 192 0.90 -10.03 1.17
CA PRO A 192 0.91 -9.48 2.54
C PRO A 192 1.30 -10.49 3.62
N LYS A 193 1.27 -11.79 3.33
CA LYS A 193 1.71 -12.86 4.23
C LYS A 193 3.19 -13.22 4.08
N GLY A 194 3.91 -12.57 3.16
CA GLY A 194 5.33 -12.82 2.87
C GLY A 194 5.58 -13.95 1.87
N GLU A 195 4.54 -14.50 1.24
CA GLU A 195 4.70 -15.54 0.21
C GLU A 195 5.12 -14.91 -1.13
N LYS A 196 6.15 -15.48 -1.77
CA LYS A 196 6.60 -15.05 -3.10
C LYS A 196 5.91 -15.90 -4.18
N VAL A 197 5.25 -15.26 -5.12
CA VAL A 197 4.59 -15.89 -6.28
C VAL A 197 5.19 -15.34 -7.57
N GLU A 198 5.74 -16.23 -8.39
CA GLU A 198 6.30 -15.87 -9.70
C GLU A 198 5.17 -15.47 -10.67
N THR A 199 5.36 -14.36 -11.39
CA THR A 199 4.39 -13.83 -12.36
C THR A 199 4.94 -13.96 -13.78
N ASN A 200 6.16 -13.48 -14.03
CA ASN A 200 6.86 -13.57 -15.31
C ASN A 200 6.02 -13.19 -16.54
N ARG A 201 5.35 -12.02 -16.46
CA ARG A 201 4.62 -11.41 -17.58
C ARG A 201 5.36 -10.18 -18.07
N TYR A 202 5.46 -10.02 -19.38
CA TYR A 202 6.30 -9.01 -20.01
C TYR A 202 5.50 -8.18 -20.98
N PHE A 203 5.82 -6.90 -21.07
CA PHE A 203 5.01 -5.94 -21.79
C PHE A 203 5.90 -4.96 -22.56
N LYS A 204 5.43 -4.53 -23.72
CA LYS A 204 5.99 -3.41 -24.48
C LYS A 204 4.97 -2.30 -24.64
N ASP A 205 5.46 -1.09 -24.82
CA ASP A 205 4.65 0.06 -25.15
C ASP A 205 3.84 -0.18 -26.44
N ALA A 206 2.61 0.30 -26.43
CA ALA A 206 1.65 0.16 -27.52
C ALA A 206 0.85 1.47 -27.66
N PRO A 207 0.22 1.74 -28.83
CA PRO A 207 -0.54 2.98 -29.03
C PRO A 207 -1.61 3.25 -27.96
N VAL A 208 -2.13 2.18 -27.34
CA VAL A 208 -3.03 2.26 -26.19
C VAL A 208 -2.47 1.37 -25.08
N GLY A 209 -1.73 1.98 -24.14
CA GLY A 209 -1.19 1.29 -22.97
C GLY A 209 -0.05 0.32 -23.33
N PHE A 210 -0.20 -0.94 -22.93
CA PHE A 210 0.85 -1.96 -23.06
C PHE A 210 0.34 -3.21 -23.76
N ALA A 211 1.17 -3.80 -24.62
CA ALA A 211 0.93 -5.10 -25.23
C ALA A 211 1.80 -6.16 -24.56
N GLU A 212 1.20 -7.29 -24.18
CA GLU A 212 1.93 -8.43 -23.62
C GLU A 212 2.81 -9.09 -24.70
N ILE A 213 4.03 -9.46 -24.31
CA ILE A 213 5.03 -10.12 -25.15
C ILE A 213 5.56 -11.37 -24.46
N ASP A 214 6.09 -12.29 -25.25
CA ASP A 214 6.75 -13.47 -24.70
C ASP A 214 8.11 -13.14 -24.08
N ARG A 215 8.63 -14.13 -23.33
CA ARG A 215 9.92 -14.02 -22.64
C ARG A 215 11.10 -13.85 -23.61
N ASP A 216 11.05 -14.44 -24.80
CA ASP A 216 12.15 -14.40 -25.75
C ASP A 216 12.25 -13.01 -26.40
N GLU A 217 11.11 -12.38 -26.72
CA GLU A 217 11.04 -10.98 -27.14
C GLU A 217 11.54 -10.06 -26.03
N TYR A 218 11.09 -10.27 -24.77
CA TYR A 218 11.56 -9.48 -23.62
C TYR A 218 13.09 -9.53 -23.46
N LEU A 219 13.69 -10.71 -23.53
CA LEU A 219 15.14 -10.87 -23.42
C LEU A 219 15.88 -10.20 -24.59
N LYS A 220 15.39 -10.32 -25.83
CA LYS A 220 15.97 -9.63 -26.99
C LYS A 220 15.93 -8.10 -26.83
N ARG A 221 14.81 -7.58 -26.32
CA ARG A 221 14.64 -6.15 -26.01
C ARG A 221 15.62 -5.70 -24.93
N LYS A 222 15.79 -6.51 -23.87
CA LYS A 222 16.74 -6.25 -22.79
C LYS A 222 18.18 -6.17 -23.27
N GLU A 223 18.63 -7.13 -24.09
CA GLU A 223 19.97 -7.09 -24.69
C GLU A 223 20.17 -5.88 -25.60
N THR A 224 19.15 -5.51 -26.37
CA THR A 224 19.18 -4.31 -27.24
C THR A 224 19.32 -3.03 -26.40
N ALA A 225 18.56 -2.89 -25.32
CA ALA A 225 18.65 -1.76 -24.42
C ALA A 225 20.03 -1.68 -23.74
N LYS A 226 20.59 -2.83 -23.32
CA LYS A 226 21.93 -2.91 -22.75
C LYS A 226 23.01 -2.47 -23.75
N ALA A 227 22.98 -3.00 -24.97
CA ALA A 227 23.93 -2.62 -26.03
C ALA A 227 23.84 -1.13 -26.40
N ARG A 228 22.65 -0.53 -26.32
CA ARG A 228 22.46 0.92 -26.49
C ARG A 228 23.14 1.72 -25.38
N LEU A 229 22.97 1.30 -24.13
CA LEU A 229 23.59 1.97 -22.97
C LEU A 229 25.12 1.86 -23.01
N GLU A 230 25.66 0.71 -23.42
CA GLU A 230 27.10 0.50 -23.61
C GLU A 230 27.66 1.47 -24.67
N LYS A 231 27.02 1.55 -25.85
CA LYS A 231 27.42 2.51 -26.90
C LYS A 231 27.30 3.98 -26.48
N ALA A 232 26.32 4.31 -25.65
CA ALA A 232 26.16 5.66 -25.11
C ALA A 232 27.22 5.99 -24.04
N GLY A 233 27.68 4.99 -23.29
CA GLY A 233 28.76 5.11 -22.32
C GLY A 233 30.16 5.20 -22.96
N GLU A 234 30.37 4.59 -24.12
CA GLU A 234 31.64 4.67 -24.87
C GLU A 234 31.82 5.99 -25.65
N ASN A 235 30.75 6.74 -25.91
CA ASN A 235 30.83 8.04 -26.60
C ASN A 235 31.11 9.24 -25.68
N ASN A 236 31.35 9.01 -24.39
CA ASN A 236 31.68 10.04 -23.39
C ASN A 236 33.11 9.92 -22.81
N ALA A 237 34.04 9.28 -23.54
CA ALA A 237 35.46 9.20 -23.21
C ALA A 237 36.33 9.93 -24.24
#